data_AF-A0A1V5IN02-F1
#
_entry.id   AF-A0A1V5IN02-F1
#
_cell.length_a   1.000
_cell.length_b   1.000
_cell.length_c   1.000
_cell.angle_alpha   90.00
_cell.angle_beta   90.00
_cell.angle_gamma   90.00
#
_symmetry.space_group_name_H-M   'P 1'
#
loop_
_entity.id
_entity.type
_entity.pdbx_description
1 polymer ?
#
loop_
_entity_poly.entity_id
_entity_poly.type
_entity_poly.pdbx_seq_one_letter_code
_entity_poly.pdbx_strand_id
1 'polypeptide(L)'
;MPASAPKVKMPVRVSPAQCTECHKSRTFCSDCHEGLQMPHPARWMKSHGGVVLQRSKDICVSCHTKDDPKFCIDCHGVPMPHPAGFRSSHGGFALKNQKKCVKCHGRDSCIRCHGLQMPHPSGWMGQHSRVALGSPGLCRRCHSDSYCIGCHGVALPHSSGFIADHPNHTYNQGSVCMKCHGNGGTGPQGCFGGGCHRGGID
;
A
#
# COMPACT_ATOMS: atom_id res chain seq x y z
N MET A 1 3.57 -4.89 27.01
CA MET A 1 3.91 -3.93 25.94
C MET A 1 4.55 -2.72 26.61
N PRO A 2 5.87 -2.49 26.54
CA PRO A 2 6.46 -1.43 27.33
C PRO A 2 6.06 -0.08 26.73
N ALA A 3 5.46 0.75 27.58
CA ALA A 3 5.21 2.15 27.35
C ALA A 3 6.55 2.88 27.34
N SER A 4 7.03 3.32 26.18
CA SER A 4 8.02 4.40 26.03
C SER A 4 8.17 4.77 24.55
N ALA A 5 7.07 5.19 23.92
CA ALA A 5 7.23 6.13 22.82
C ALA A 5 7.54 7.50 23.46
N PRO A 6 8.59 8.22 23.02
CA PRO A 6 8.90 9.54 23.57
C PRO A 6 7.66 10.42 23.46
N LYS A 7 7.25 11.02 24.58
CA LYS A 7 6.13 11.94 24.63
C LYS A 7 6.53 13.19 23.87
N VAL A 8 6.02 13.35 22.64
CA VAL A 8 6.15 14.60 21.90
C VAL A 8 5.33 15.66 22.65
N LYS A 9 6.00 16.67 23.19
CA LYS A 9 5.33 17.78 23.88
C LYS A 9 4.91 18.82 22.85
N MET A 10 3.61 19.06 22.77
CA MET A 10 3.06 20.16 21.99
C MET A 10 3.08 21.44 22.81
N PRO A 11 3.83 22.49 22.42
CA PRO A 11 3.73 23.78 23.07
C PRO A 11 2.34 24.38 22.80
N VAL A 12 1.71 24.91 23.85
CA VAL A 12 0.45 25.66 23.77
C VAL A 12 0.80 27.13 23.92
N ARG A 13 0.24 28.02 23.10
CA ARG A 13 0.54 29.47 23.18
C ARG A 13 -0.27 30.22 24.25
N VAL A 14 -1.23 29.54 24.90
CA VAL A 14 -2.20 30.12 25.83
C VAL A 14 -2.35 29.21 27.04
N SER A 15 -2.24 29.77 28.25
CA SER A 15 -2.42 29.02 29.50
C SER A 15 -3.86 29.14 30.01
N PRO A 16 -4.51 28.04 30.47
CA PRO A 16 -5.84 28.10 31.08
C PRO A 16 -5.94 29.08 32.25
N ALA A 17 -4.85 29.26 33.00
CA ALA A 17 -4.79 30.16 34.16
C ALA A 17 -5.01 31.63 33.79
N GLN A 18 -4.64 32.04 32.56
CA GLN A 18 -4.79 33.42 32.09
C GLN A 18 -6.25 33.80 31.84
N CYS A 19 -7.17 32.83 31.77
CA CYS A 19 -8.57 33.06 31.43
C CYS A 19 -9.51 32.85 32.61
N THR A 20 -9.19 31.92 33.52
CA THR A 20 -10.00 31.60 34.71
C THR A 20 -10.05 32.71 35.76
N GLU A 21 -9.20 33.72 35.61
CA GLU A 21 -9.18 34.90 36.48
C GLU A 21 -10.44 35.78 36.28
N CYS A 22 -10.94 35.87 35.04
CA CYS A 22 -12.12 36.67 34.68
C CYS A 22 -13.31 35.85 34.17
N HIS A 23 -13.08 34.71 33.49
CA HIS A 23 -14.15 33.87 32.93
C HIS A 23 -14.48 32.68 33.84
N LYS A 24 -15.49 32.85 34.71
CA LYS A 24 -15.89 31.85 35.72
C LYS A 24 -16.97 30.85 35.25
N SER A 25 -17.60 31.06 34.09
CA SER A 25 -18.65 30.15 33.59
C SER A 25 -18.07 28.96 32.82
N ARG A 26 -18.72 27.80 32.94
CA ARG A 26 -18.30 26.56 32.27
C ARG A 26 -18.63 26.55 30.77
N THR A 27 -19.57 27.39 30.33
CA THR A 27 -19.97 27.54 28.92
C THR A 27 -18.89 28.23 28.09
N PHE A 28 -18.14 29.15 28.69
CA PHE A 28 -17.02 29.81 28.03
C PHE A 28 -15.96 28.82 27.53
N CYS A 29 -15.70 27.74 28.27
CA CYS A 29 -14.75 26.71 27.89
C CYS A 29 -15.18 25.96 26.62
N SER A 30 -16.48 25.69 26.46
CA SER A 30 -17.01 25.00 25.28
C SER A 30 -17.05 25.89 24.04
N ASP A 31 -17.25 27.18 24.22
CA ASP A 31 -17.31 28.15 23.12
C ASP A 31 -15.92 28.36 22.51
N CYS A 32 -14.90 28.53 23.35
CA CYS A 32 -13.52 28.70 22.90
C CYS A 32 -12.90 27.41 22.37
N HIS A 33 -13.11 26.27 23.03
CA HIS A 33 -12.63 24.99 22.50
C HIS A 33 -13.50 24.45 21.37
N GLU A 34 -14.61 25.14 21.06
CA GLU A 34 -15.58 24.75 20.04
C GLU A 34 -15.96 23.25 20.18
N GLY A 35 -16.28 22.82 21.41
CA GLY A 35 -16.61 21.43 21.73
C GLY A 35 -15.43 20.44 21.78
N LEU A 36 -14.18 20.87 21.63
CA LEU A 36 -13.00 20.04 21.85
C LEU A 36 -12.75 19.82 23.34
N GLN A 37 -12.72 18.57 23.79
CA GLN A 37 -12.54 18.26 25.21
C GLN A 37 -11.11 18.54 25.67
N MET A 38 -10.99 19.38 26.71
CA MET A 38 -9.73 19.74 27.35
C MET A 38 -9.76 19.44 28.86
N PRO A 39 -8.67 18.88 29.45
CA PRO A 39 -7.50 18.35 28.76
C PRO A 39 -7.89 17.21 27.80
N HIS A 40 -7.12 17.03 26.73
CA HIS A 40 -7.41 15.97 25.75
C HIS A 40 -7.60 14.61 26.44
N PRO A 41 -8.58 13.80 26.03
CA PRO A 41 -8.92 12.56 26.71
C PRO A 41 -7.77 11.54 26.65
N ALA A 42 -7.73 10.58 27.58
CA ALA A 42 -6.63 9.61 27.66
C ALA A 42 -6.38 8.80 26.36
N ARG A 43 -7.40 8.64 25.51
CA ARG A 43 -7.31 7.94 24.22
C ARG A 43 -7.10 8.86 23.01
N TRP A 44 -6.73 10.13 23.23
CA TRP A 44 -6.57 11.16 22.20
C TRP A 44 -5.73 10.72 21.00
N MET A 45 -4.63 10.00 21.24
CA MET A 45 -3.76 9.49 20.16
C MET A 45 -4.48 8.58 19.15
N LYS A 46 -5.60 7.96 19.53
CA LYS A 46 -6.41 7.14 18.63
C LYS A 46 -7.57 7.91 17.99
N SER A 47 -8.06 8.99 18.62
CA SER A 47 -9.26 9.71 18.18
C SER A 47 -8.99 11.03 17.47
N HIS A 48 -7.83 11.67 17.68
CA HIS A 48 -7.54 13.00 17.11
C HIS A 48 -7.59 13.03 15.58
N GLY A 49 -7.25 11.91 14.92
CA GLY A 49 -7.36 11.79 13.46
C GLY A 49 -8.80 12.02 12.97
N GLY A 50 -9.81 11.58 13.71
CA GLY A 50 -11.21 11.85 13.38
C GLY A 50 -11.56 13.33 13.51
N VAL A 51 -11.02 14.01 14.52
CA VAL A 51 -11.19 15.46 14.70
C VAL A 51 -10.56 16.23 13.54
N VAL A 52 -9.34 15.86 13.12
CA VAL A 52 -8.66 16.49 11.97
C VAL A 52 -9.45 16.29 10.67
N LEU A 53 -10.03 15.10 10.46
CA LEU A 53 -10.86 14.82 9.28
C LEU A 53 -12.17 15.63 9.28
N GLN A 54 -12.75 15.88 10.45
CA GLN A 54 -14.01 16.61 10.58
C GLN A 54 -13.82 18.14 10.56
N ARG A 55 -12.72 18.64 11.14
CA ARG A 55 -12.57 20.06 11.51
C ARG A 55 -11.30 20.71 10.95
N SER A 56 -10.62 20.07 10.01
CA SER A 56 -9.30 20.44 9.51
C SER A 56 -8.20 20.35 10.60
N LYS A 57 -6.94 20.47 10.17
CA LYS A 57 -5.79 20.67 11.07
C LYS A 57 -5.80 22.05 11.73
N ASP A 58 -6.61 22.98 11.21
CA ASP A 58 -6.61 24.38 11.63
C ASP A 58 -7.09 24.54 13.08
N ILE A 59 -7.98 23.67 13.54
CA ILE A 59 -8.43 23.59 14.94
C ILE A 59 -7.29 23.30 15.92
N CYS A 60 -6.19 22.71 15.46
CA CYS A 60 -5.03 22.44 16.29
C CYS A 60 -4.09 23.65 16.33
N VAL A 61 -3.84 24.29 15.19
CA VAL A 61 -2.91 25.42 15.08
C VAL A 61 -3.48 26.74 15.62
N SER A 62 -4.76 26.76 16.00
CA SER A 62 -5.36 27.86 16.78
C SER A 62 -4.78 27.96 18.18
N CYS A 63 -4.44 26.82 18.80
CA CYS A 63 -3.86 26.75 20.15
C CYS A 63 -2.38 26.34 20.15
N HIS A 64 -1.98 25.53 19.17
CA HIS A 64 -0.62 25.04 18.98
C HIS A 64 0.13 25.85 17.92
N THR A 65 1.46 25.85 17.96
CA THR A 65 2.28 26.68 17.08
C THR A 65 2.11 26.34 15.59
N LYS A 66 1.44 27.24 14.84
CA LYS A 66 1.34 27.22 13.36
C LYS A 66 2.68 27.11 12.63
N ASP A 67 3.74 27.63 13.25
CA ASP A 67 5.07 27.76 12.64
C ASP A 67 5.85 26.44 12.55
N ASP A 68 5.30 25.34 13.09
CA ASP A 68 6.00 24.07 13.11
C ASP A 68 5.19 22.89 12.51
N PRO A 69 5.21 22.69 11.18
CA PRO A 69 4.73 21.46 10.58
C PRO A 69 5.45 20.21 11.10
N LYS A 70 6.58 20.35 11.82
CA LYS A 70 7.22 19.22 12.51
C LYS A 70 6.34 18.66 13.61
N PHE A 71 5.40 19.40 14.22
CA PHE A 71 4.54 18.81 15.24
C PHE A 71 3.82 17.54 14.74
N CYS A 72 3.16 17.62 13.58
CA CYS A 72 2.46 16.47 12.99
C CYS A 72 3.46 15.43 12.48
N ILE A 73 4.52 15.89 11.81
CA ILE A 73 5.49 15.03 11.10
C ILE A 73 6.44 14.31 12.07
N ASP A 74 6.75 14.86 13.24
CA ASP A 74 7.64 14.24 14.23
C ASP A 74 7.01 12.97 14.81
N CYS A 75 5.69 12.99 14.98
CA CYS A 75 4.95 11.81 15.42
C CYS A 75 4.60 10.88 14.25
N HIS A 76 3.94 11.40 13.20
CA HIS A 76 3.43 10.60 12.10
C HIS A 76 4.52 10.17 11.12
N GLY A 77 5.52 11.02 10.90
CA GLY A 77 6.63 10.80 9.98
C GLY A 77 6.23 10.82 8.50
N VAL A 78 5.00 11.23 8.19
CA VAL A 78 4.37 11.37 6.86
C VAL A 78 3.32 12.49 6.93
N PRO A 79 3.07 13.26 5.86
CA PRO A 79 2.02 14.28 5.86
C PRO A 79 0.64 13.70 6.16
N MET A 80 -0.10 14.37 7.03
CA MET A 80 -1.44 13.96 7.49
C MET A 80 -2.45 15.13 7.44
N PRO A 81 -3.71 14.90 7.00
CA PRO A 81 -4.17 13.70 6.28
C PRO A 81 -3.31 13.41 5.05
N HIS A 82 -3.21 12.13 4.65
CA HIS A 82 -2.41 11.76 3.49
C HIS A 82 -2.82 12.61 2.28
N PRO A 83 -1.87 13.19 1.52
CA PRO A 83 -2.19 14.06 0.41
C PRO A 83 -2.91 13.29 -0.70
N ALA A 84 -3.61 14.03 -1.57
CA ALA A 84 -4.22 13.45 -2.77
C ALA A 84 -3.16 12.67 -3.58
N GLY A 85 -3.54 11.48 -4.08
CA GLY A 85 -2.63 10.61 -4.83
C GLY A 85 -1.61 9.81 -3.99
N PHE A 86 -1.52 10.04 -2.67
CA PHE A 86 -0.59 9.29 -1.81
C PHE A 86 -0.76 7.78 -1.93
N ARG A 87 -2.00 7.29 -2.06
CA ARG A 87 -2.29 5.86 -2.23
C ARG A 87 -1.53 5.25 -3.41
N SER A 88 -1.32 5.99 -4.50
CA SER A 88 -0.62 5.49 -5.68
C SER A 88 0.90 5.66 -5.59
N SER A 89 1.39 6.66 -4.84
CA SER A 89 2.81 7.00 -4.77
C SER A 89 3.53 6.51 -3.50
N HIS A 90 2.81 6.00 -2.50
CA HIS A 90 3.40 5.65 -1.20
C HIS A 90 4.41 4.50 -1.23
N GLY A 91 4.44 3.67 -2.28
CA GLY A 91 5.23 2.44 -2.33
C GLY A 91 6.72 2.65 -2.00
N GLY A 92 7.37 3.63 -2.63
CA GLY A 92 8.78 3.94 -2.37
C GLY A 92 9.05 4.42 -0.93
N PHE A 93 8.12 5.20 -0.37
CA PHE A 93 8.21 5.64 1.03
C PHE A 93 7.98 4.47 2.00
N ALA A 94 6.96 3.66 1.74
CA ALA A 94 6.57 2.51 2.57
C ALA A 94 7.67 1.46 2.64
N LEU A 95 8.39 1.20 1.54
CA LEU A 95 9.54 0.28 1.52
C LEU A 95 10.57 0.60 2.61
N LYS A 96 10.84 1.88 2.83
CA LYS A 96 11.81 2.35 3.84
C LYS A 96 11.19 2.57 5.22
N ASN A 97 9.86 2.71 5.30
CA ASN A 97 9.16 3.23 6.48
C ASN A 97 7.94 2.39 6.91
N GLN A 98 7.89 1.09 6.63
CA GLN A 98 6.73 0.22 6.93
C GLN A 98 6.22 0.37 8.38
N LYS A 99 7.14 0.51 9.34
CA LYS A 99 6.84 0.70 10.76
C LYS A 99 5.98 1.95 11.02
N LYS A 100 6.08 3.00 10.20
CA LYS A 100 5.26 4.22 10.34
C LYS A 100 3.80 3.96 9.96
N CYS A 101 3.56 3.14 8.93
CA CYS A 101 2.21 2.81 8.47
C CYS A 101 1.44 1.97 9.50
N VAL A 102 2.10 0.94 10.06
CA VAL A 102 1.46 0.00 10.99
C VAL A 102 1.13 0.62 12.35
N LYS A 103 1.74 1.76 12.72
CA LYS A 103 1.40 2.50 13.95
C LYS A 103 -0.07 2.90 14.00
N CYS A 104 -0.65 3.27 12.86
CA CYS A 104 -2.05 3.70 12.76
C CYS A 104 -2.93 2.67 12.05
N HIS A 105 -2.44 2.05 10.98
CA HIS A 105 -3.26 1.13 10.16
C HIS A 105 -3.24 -0.33 10.65
N GLY A 106 -2.31 -0.70 11.53
CA GLY A 106 -2.09 -2.08 11.97
C GLY A 106 -1.34 -2.92 10.93
N ARG A 107 -0.81 -4.08 11.36
CA ARG A 107 0.04 -4.96 10.54
C ARG A 107 -0.69 -5.51 9.32
N ASP A 108 -1.97 -5.85 9.48
CA ASP A 108 -2.74 -6.52 8.41
C ASP A 108 -3.28 -5.55 7.35
N SER A 109 -3.07 -4.24 7.54
CA SER A 109 -3.52 -3.23 6.56
C SER A 109 -2.89 -3.40 5.19
N CYS A 110 -1.62 -3.81 5.15
CA CYS A 110 -0.89 -4.03 3.91
C CYS A 110 -1.60 -5.08 3.05
N ILE A 111 -1.90 -6.24 3.64
CA ILE A 111 -2.54 -7.36 2.92
C ILE A 111 -4.01 -7.07 2.65
N ARG A 112 -4.75 -6.43 3.56
CA ARG A 112 -6.15 -6.06 3.30
C ARG A 112 -6.31 -5.12 2.10
N CYS A 113 -5.35 -4.22 1.89
CA CYS A 113 -5.38 -3.30 0.75
C CYS A 113 -4.76 -3.93 -0.51
N HIS A 114 -3.54 -4.46 -0.42
CA HIS A 114 -2.82 -5.00 -1.57
C HIS A 114 -3.36 -6.36 -2.02
N GLY A 115 -3.94 -7.14 -1.11
CA GLY A 115 -4.35 -8.54 -1.31
C GLY A 115 -3.19 -9.52 -1.40
N LEU A 116 -1.95 -9.05 -1.24
CA LEU A 116 -0.72 -9.84 -1.25
C LEU A 116 0.38 -9.16 -0.42
N GLN A 117 1.41 -9.93 -0.07
CA GLN A 117 2.59 -9.41 0.63
C GLN A 117 3.38 -8.46 -0.30
N MET A 118 3.57 -7.22 0.16
CA MET A 118 4.39 -6.21 -0.53
C MET A 118 5.59 -5.79 0.33
N PRO A 119 6.80 -5.61 -0.26
CA PRO A 119 7.15 -6.01 -1.63
C PRO A 119 6.94 -7.52 -1.83
N HIS A 120 6.80 -7.95 -3.10
CA HIS A 120 6.68 -9.37 -3.40
C HIS A 120 7.79 -10.16 -2.67
N PRO A 121 7.48 -11.30 -2.04
CA PRO A 121 8.44 -12.05 -1.24
C PRO A 121 9.60 -12.60 -2.09
N SER A 122 10.71 -12.94 -1.44
CA SER A 122 11.81 -13.63 -2.12
C SER A 122 11.33 -14.91 -2.79
N GLY A 123 11.77 -15.14 -4.04
CA GLY A 123 11.33 -16.30 -4.83
C GLY A 123 9.91 -16.15 -5.42
N TRP A 124 9.32 -14.96 -5.39
CA TRP A 124 8.00 -14.68 -5.97
C TRP A 124 7.82 -15.24 -7.39
N MET A 125 8.84 -15.18 -8.23
CA MET A 125 8.77 -15.72 -9.59
C MET A 125 8.46 -17.22 -9.64
N GLY A 126 8.85 -18.02 -8.65
CA GLY A 126 8.45 -19.45 -8.57
C GLY A 126 7.03 -19.67 -8.06
N GLN A 127 6.41 -18.66 -7.45
CA GLN A 127 5.13 -18.79 -6.74
C GLN A 127 3.98 -17.98 -7.39
N HIS A 128 4.31 -16.99 -8.22
CA HIS A 128 3.34 -16.05 -8.78
C HIS A 128 2.30 -16.73 -9.66
N SER A 129 2.64 -17.84 -10.33
CA SER A 129 1.71 -18.60 -11.18
C SER A 129 0.49 -19.09 -10.40
N ARG A 130 0.69 -19.66 -9.21
CA ARG A 130 -0.39 -20.13 -8.33
C ARG A 130 -1.32 -18.98 -7.91
N VAL A 131 -0.76 -17.81 -7.61
CA VAL A 131 -1.53 -16.62 -7.22
C VAL A 131 -2.27 -16.04 -8.44
N ALA A 132 -1.62 -15.97 -9.59
CA ALA A 132 -2.18 -15.46 -10.83
C ALA A 132 -3.33 -16.32 -11.35
N LEU A 133 -3.25 -17.65 -11.21
CA LEU A 133 -4.34 -18.57 -11.56
C LEU A 133 -5.57 -18.39 -10.66
N GLY A 134 -5.36 -18.18 -9.36
CA GLY A 134 -6.47 -17.98 -8.42
C GLY A 134 -7.05 -16.56 -8.42
N SER A 135 -6.28 -15.55 -8.80
CA SER A 135 -6.69 -14.14 -8.70
C SER A 135 -5.95 -13.23 -9.69
N PRO A 136 -6.14 -13.39 -11.02
CA PRO A 136 -5.40 -12.63 -12.04
C PRO A 136 -5.69 -11.12 -11.98
N GLY A 137 -6.88 -10.73 -11.54
CA GLY A 137 -7.24 -9.32 -11.35
C GLY A 137 -6.44 -8.60 -10.26
N LEU A 138 -5.78 -9.34 -9.36
CA LEU A 138 -4.98 -8.77 -8.28
C LEU A 138 -3.74 -8.04 -8.82
N CYS A 139 -3.10 -8.64 -9.84
CA CYS A 139 -1.91 -8.09 -10.49
C CYS A 139 -2.22 -6.78 -11.22
N ARG A 140 -3.39 -6.71 -11.86
CA ARG A 140 -3.87 -5.54 -12.62
C ARG A 140 -4.12 -4.28 -11.77
N ARG A 141 -4.10 -4.40 -10.45
CA ARG A 141 -4.17 -3.25 -9.54
C ARG A 141 -2.90 -2.39 -9.58
N CYS A 142 -1.78 -2.98 -9.99
CA CYS A 142 -0.47 -2.30 -10.01
C CYS A 142 0.28 -2.47 -11.35
N HIS A 143 0.06 -3.58 -12.05
CA HIS A 143 0.75 -3.92 -13.29
C HIS A 143 -0.21 -3.86 -14.48
N SER A 144 0.22 -3.27 -15.60
CA SER A 144 -0.50 -3.35 -16.88
C SER A 144 -0.31 -4.72 -17.53
N ASP A 145 -1.14 -5.05 -18.51
CA ASP A 145 -1.03 -6.31 -19.27
C ASP A 145 0.33 -6.43 -19.97
N SER A 146 0.94 -5.29 -20.36
CA SER A 146 2.30 -5.25 -20.91
C SER A 146 3.38 -5.79 -19.96
N TYR A 147 3.18 -5.70 -18.64
CA TYR A 147 4.09 -6.29 -17.66
C TYR A 147 4.11 -7.81 -17.76
N CYS A 148 2.93 -8.42 -17.92
CA CYS A 148 2.79 -9.86 -18.14
C CYS A 148 3.44 -10.26 -19.47
N ILE A 149 3.11 -9.52 -20.54
CA ILE A 149 3.63 -9.79 -21.90
C ILE A 149 5.15 -9.67 -21.95
N GLY A 150 5.76 -8.73 -21.20
CA GLY A 150 7.21 -8.55 -21.18
C GLY A 150 8.00 -9.81 -20.80
N CYS A 151 7.41 -10.68 -19.95
CA CYS A 151 8.00 -11.97 -19.61
C CYS A 151 7.37 -13.15 -20.35
N HIS A 152 6.06 -13.13 -20.58
CA HIS A 152 5.32 -14.26 -21.15
C HIS A 152 5.26 -14.27 -22.69
N GLY A 153 5.54 -13.14 -23.35
CA GLY A 153 5.49 -12.97 -24.80
C GLY A 153 4.08 -12.84 -25.38
N VAL A 154 3.05 -13.21 -24.62
CA VAL A 154 1.64 -13.24 -25.05
C VAL A 154 0.71 -12.78 -23.93
N ALA A 155 -0.51 -12.38 -24.29
CA ALA A 155 -1.51 -11.93 -23.33
C ALA A 155 -2.00 -13.08 -22.45
N LEU A 156 -2.14 -12.82 -21.15
CA LEU A 156 -2.63 -13.77 -20.16
C LEU A 156 -3.93 -13.28 -19.48
N PRO A 157 -4.85 -14.20 -19.12
CA PRO A 157 -4.86 -15.62 -19.48
C PRO A 157 -5.04 -15.81 -20.99
N HIS A 158 -4.52 -16.92 -21.54
CA HIS A 158 -4.70 -17.24 -22.96
C HIS A 158 -6.19 -17.36 -23.30
N SER A 159 -6.58 -16.84 -24.47
CA SER A 159 -7.93 -17.03 -24.99
C SER A 159 -8.09 -18.44 -25.57
N SER A 160 -9.32 -18.88 -25.82
CA SER A 160 -9.57 -20.12 -26.59
C SER A 160 -8.98 -20.05 -28.00
N GLY A 161 -8.92 -18.86 -28.61
CA GLY A 161 -8.30 -18.64 -29.92
C GLY A 161 -6.78 -18.83 -29.92
N PHE A 162 -6.11 -18.59 -28.79
CA PHE A 162 -4.67 -18.86 -28.64
C PHE A 162 -4.34 -20.33 -28.85
N ILE A 163 -5.23 -21.25 -28.46
CA ILE A 163 -5.01 -22.70 -28.64
C ILE A 163 -4.96 -23.07 -30.13
N ALA A 164 -5.76 -22.41 -30.97
CA ALA A 164 -5.77 -22.65 -32.41
C ALA A 164 -4.47 -22.21 -33.10
N ASP A 165 -3.84 -21.14 -32.63
CA ASP A 165 -2.59 -20.59 -33.19
C ASP A 165 -1.33 -20.95 -32.36
N HIS A 166 -1.50 -21.82 -31.35
CA HIS A 166 -0.45 -22.24 -30.43
C HIS A 166 0.82 -22.75 -31.16
N PRO A 167 0.74 -23.57 -32.23
CA PRO A 167 1.92 -24.04 -32.95
C PRO A 167 2.80 -22.90 -33.49
N ASN A 168 2.19 -21.85 -34.05
CA ASN A 168 2.93 -20.71 -34.59
C ASN A 168 3.60 -19.90 -33.47
N HIS A 169 2.96 -19.74 -32.33
CA HIS A 169 3.56 -19.09 -31.16
C HIS A 169 4.75 -19.90 -30.62
N THR A 170 4.64 -21.23 -30.55
CA THR A 170 5.75 -22.09 -30.11
C THR A 170 6.92 -22.11 -31.10
N TYR A 171 6.65 -22.05 -32.41
CA TYR A 171 7.68 -22.01 -33.44
C TYR A 171 8.50 -20.71 -33.36
N ASN A 172 7.84 -19.57 -33.16
CA ASN A 172 8.48 -18.26 -33.16
C ASN A 172 9.08 -17.85 -31.80
N GLN A 173 8.49 -18.29 -30.68
CA GLN A 173 8.86 -17.84 -29.33
C GLN A 173 8.94 -18.97 -28.29
N GLY A 174 9.12 -20.22 -28.73
CA GLY A 174 9.07 -21.40 -27.85
C GLY A 174 10.02 -21.36 -26.65
N SER A 175 11.16 -20.67 -26.77
CA SER A 175 12.13 -20.49 -25.68
C SER A 175 11.55 -19.73 -24.47
N VAL A 176 10.59 -18.85 -24.68
CA VAL A 176 9.87 -18.15 -23.60
C VAL A 176 8.92 -19.11 -22.88
N CYS A 177 8.23 -19.95 -23.65
CA CYS A 177 7.26 -20.92 -23.14
C CYS A 177 7.92 -22.03 -22.32
N MET A 178 9.07 -22.55 -22.79
CA MET A 178 9.79 -23.65 -22.16
C MET A 178 10.34 -23.33 -20.77
N LYS A 179 10.52 -22.04 -20.44
CA LYS A 179 10.95 -21.60 -19.08
C LYS A 179 10.00 -22.06 -17.99
N CYS A 180 8.71 -22.28 -18.32
CA CYS A 180 7.68 -22.65 -17.35
C CYS A 180 6.90 -23.92 -17.75
N HIS A 181 6.64 -24.17 -19.04
CA HIS A 181 5.99 -25.41 -19.49
C HIS A 181 6.95 -26.61 -19.52
N GLY A 182 8.26 -26.36 -19.48
CA GLY A 182 9.30 -27.39 -19.65
C GLY A 182 9.31 -27.98 -21.07
N ASN A 183 10.18 -28.97 -21.29
CA ASN A 183 10.17 -29.83 -22.48
C ASN A 183 9.41 -31.15 -22.23
N GLY A 184 8.67 -31.23 -21.11
CA GLY A 184 8.15 -32.45 -20.49
C GLY A 184 6.69 -32.80 -20.79
N GLY A 185 6.15 -32.35 -21.93
CA GLY A 185 5.01 -32.95 -22.62
C GLY A 185 3.74 -33.25 -21.81
N THR A 186 2.75 -32.36 -21.88
CA THR A 186 1.33 -32.77 -21.98
C THR A 186 0.66 -32.36 -23.31
N GLY A 187 1.43 -31.75 -24.22
CA GLY A 187 1.10 -31.61 -25.64
C GLY A 187 1.89 -32.63 -26.48
N PRO A 188 1.46 -32.94 -27.72
CA PRO A 188 1.94 -34.07 -28.50
C PRO A 188 3.42 -33.91 -28.82
N GLN A 189 4.23 -34.51 -27.96
CA GLN A 189 5.68 -34.59 -27.96
C GLN A 189 6.38 -33.25 -27.66
N GLY A 190 7.43 -33.31 -26.82
CA GLY A 190 8.11 -32.12 -26.29
C GLY A 190 8.49 -31.10 -27.37
N CYS A 191 8.56 -29.82 -26.96
CA CYS A 191 8.98 -28.68 -27.79
C CYS A 191 10.25 -28.95 -28.62
N PHE A 192 11.12 -29.85 -28.16
CA PHE A 192 12.20 -30.44 -28.96
C PHE A 192 12.18 -31.96 -28.89
N GLY A 193 11.44 -32.58 -29.80
CA GLY A 193 11.55 -34.03 -29.99
C GLY A 193 10.30 -34.79 -29.63
N GLY A 194 9.21 -34.42 -30.27
CA GLY A 194 8.72 -35.50 -31.11
C GLY A 194 7.66 -35.13 -32.14
N GLY A 195 7.52 -36.04 -33.09
CA GLY A 195 6.51 -36.01 -34.14
C GLY A 195 6.90 -35.15 -35.32
N CYS A 196 7.21 -33.87 -35.10
CA CYS A 196 7.21 -32.90 -36.21
C CYS A 196 8.60 -32.49 -36.75
N HIS A 197 9.69 -32.65 -35.99
CA HIS A 197 11.06 -32.33 -36.45
C HIS A 197 11.92 -33.58 -36.72
N ARG A 198 11.47 -34.46 -37.62
CA ARG A 198 12.32 -35.50 -38.25
C ARG A 198 12.92 -35.04 -39.59
N GLY A 199 13.11 -33.73 -39.76
CA GLY A 199 13.86 -33.17 -40.89
C GLY A 199 15.32 -33.05 -40.49
N GLY A 200 16.16 -33.90 -41.07
CA GLY A 200 17.60 -33.87 -40.86
C GLY A 200 18.20 -32.49 -41.14
N ILE A 201 19.16 -32.11 -40.31
CA ILE A 201 20.20 -31.16 -40.66
C ILE A 201 21.46 -32.02 -40.64
N ASP A 202 21.89 -32.37 -41.85
CA ASP A 202 23.16 -33.02 -42.26
C ASP A 202 23.76 -34.10 -41.35
#